data_AF-B1X2T8-F1
#
_entry.id   AF-B1X2T8-F1
#
_cell.length_a   1.000
_cell.length_b   1.000
_cell.length_c   1.000
_cell.angle_alpha   90.00
_cell.angle_beta   90.00
_cell.angle_gamma   90.00
#
_symmetry.space_group_name_H-M   'P 1'
#
loop_
_entity.id
_entity.type
_entity.pdbx_description
1 polymer ?
#
loop_
_entity_poly.entity_id
_entity_poly.type
_entity_poly.pdbx_seq_one_letter_code
_entity_poly.pdbx_strand_id
1 'polypeptide(L)' 'MWLEYALNRDREYVSITEVPRGRSDLYCPYCQGELIAKKGKIKAHHFAHAGDTCNYVKNA' A
#
# COMPACT_ATOMS: atom_id res chain seq x y z
N MET A 1 2.11 -8.91 2.95
CA MET A 1 2.77 -8.34 1.75
C MET A 1 3.12 -6.88 1.99
N TRP A 2 4.28 -6.41 1.54
CA TRP A 2 4.69 -5.01 1.57
C TRP A 2 4.65 -4.44 0.16
N LEU A 3 3.92 -3.34 -0.04
CA LEU A 3 3.73 -2.73 -1.35
C LEU A 3 4.44 -1.38 -1.40
N GLU A 4 5.15 -1.09 -2.49
CA GLU A 4 5.75 0.22 -2.71
C GLU A 4 4.81 1.18 -3.44
N TYR A 5 3.78 0.63 -4.09
CA TYR A 5 2.81 1.38 -4.87
C TYR A 5 1.37 1.03 -4.46
N ALA A 6 0.51 2.02 -4.57
CA ALA A 6 -0.93 1.92 -4.36
C ALA A 6 -1.69 2.65 -5.47
N LEU A 7 -3.00 2.46 -5.55
CA LEU A 7 -3.87 3.21 -6.47
C LEU A 7 -4.60 4.34 -5.74
N ASN A 8 -4.67 5.52 -6.35
CA ASN A 8 -5.60 6.57 -5.94
C ASN A 8 -7.03 6.31 -6.48
N ARG A 9 -7.94 7.25 -6.22
CA ARG A 9 -9.34 7.17 -6.70
C ARG A 9 -9.45 7.18 -8.23
N ASP A 10 -8.51 7.81 -8.91
CA ASP A 10 -8.42 7.91 -10.36
C ASP A 10 -7.70 6.70 -11.01
N ARG A 11 -7.36 5.68 -10.20
CA ARG A 11 -6.61 4.47 -10.60
C ARG A 11 -5.19 4.76 -11.11
N GLU A 12 -4.60 5.83 -10.64
CA GLU A 12 -3.20 6.16 -10.89
C GLU A 12 -2.32 5.58 -9.79
N TYR A 13 -1.11 5.14 -10.18
CA TYR A 13 -0.14 4.62 -9.23
C TYR A 13 0.50 5.75 -8.42
N VAL A 14 0.49 5.57 -7.10
CA VAL A 14 1.11 6.46 -6.13
C VAL A 14 2.21 5.72 -5.39
N SER A 15 3.42 6.27 -5.37
CA SER A 15 4.55 5.70 -4.63
C SER A 15 4.42 5.97 -3.13
N ILE A 16 4.89 5.02 -2.32
CA ILE A 16 5.02 5.21 -0.87
C ILE A 16 5.87 6.43 -0.52
N THR A 17 6.81 6.85 -1.36
CA THR A 17 7.64 8.04 -1.11
C THR A 17 6.83 9.34 -1.13
N GLU A 18 5.74 9.40 -1.90
CA GLU A 18 4.96 10.61 -2.18
C GLU A 18 3.91 10.94 -1.12
N VAL A 19 3.67 10.04 -0.17
CA VAL A 19 2.57 10.16 0.80
C VAL A 19 3.01 10.27 2.25
N PRO A 20 2.25 10.95 3.12
CA PRO A 20 2.54 10.95 4.56
C PRO A 20 2.33 9.56 5.19
N ARG A 21 2.88 9.38 6.39
CA ARG A 21 2.64 8.19 7.21
C ARG A 21 1.18 8.18 7.69
N GLY A 22 0.52 7.02 7.67
CA GLY A 22 -0.79 6.83 8.30
C GLY A 22 -1.84 6.24 7.36
N ARG A 23 -3.11 6.40 7.75
CA ARG A 23 -4.25 6.06 6.87
C ARG A 23 -4.20 6.95 5.63
N SER A 24 -4.58 6.37 4.49
CA SER A 24 -4.61 7.03 3.20
C SER A 24 -5.84 6.61 2.42
N ASP A 25 -6.28 7.45 1.50
CA ASP A 25 -7.36 7.15 0.54
C ASP A 25 -6.82 6.33 -0.65
N LEU A 26 -5.90 5.42 -0.37
CA LEU A 26 -5.20 4.61 -1.36
C LEU A 26 -5.59 3.14 -1.23
N TYR A 27 -5.62 2.47 -2.38
CA TYR A 27 -6.14 1.13 -2.53
C TYR A 27 -5.09 0.17 -3.05
N CYS A 28 -5.17 -1.07 -2.60
CA CYS A 28 -4.34 -2.16 -3.08
C CYS A 28 -4.60 -2.39 -4.57
N PRO A 29 -3.57 -2.40 -5.45
CA PRO A 29 -3.74 -2.64 -6.87
C PRO A 29 -4.27 -4.05 -7.21
N TYR A 30 -4.26 -4.97 -6.23
CA TYR A 30 -4.67 -6.37 -6.43
C TYR A 30 -6.09 -6.67 -5.94
N CYS A 31 -6.45 -6.22 -4.74
CA CYS A 31 -7.75 -6.53 -4.13
C CYS A 31 -8.62 -5.31 -3.86
N GLN A 32 -8.13 -4.11 -4.20
CA GLN A 32 -8.80 -2.83 -3.92
C GLN A 32 -9.07 -2.53 -2.44
N GLY A 33 -8.49 -3.31 -1.52
CA GLY A 33 -8.56 -3.05 -0.09
C GLY A 33 -7.81 -1.78 0.31
N GLU A 34 -8.27 -1.13 1.37
CA GLU A 34 -7.65 0.09 1.90
C GLU A 34 -6.23 -0.15 2.41
N LEU A 35 -5.36 0.82 2.15
CA LEU A 35 -3.95 0.78 2.54
C LEU A 35 -3.60 1.84 3.58
N ILE A 36 -2.60 1.49 4.40
CA ILE A 36 -1.96 2.35 5.38
C ILE A 36 -0.50 2.51 4.97
N ALA A 37 -0.04 3.76 4.81
CA ALA A 37 1.35 4.09 4.59
C ALA A 37 2.18 3.90 5.89
N LYS A 38 2.95 2.81 5.95
CA LYS A 38 3.85 2.49 7.06
C LYS A 38 5.23 3.06 6.76
N LYS A 39 5.56 4.16 7.45
CA LYS A 39 6.90 4.76 7.44
C LYS A 39 7.50 4.77 8.85
N GLY A 40 8.77 4.41 8.96
CA GLY A 40 9.51 4.32 10.21
C GLY A 40 11.00 4.15 9.95
N LYS A 41 11.82 4.34 10.98
CA LYS A 41 13.29 4.38 10.84
C LYS A 41 13.95 3.01 10.64
N ILE A 42 13.23 1.91 10.91
CA ILE A 42 13.79 0.55 10.98
C ILE A 42 13.45 -0.28 9.75
N LYS A 43 12.19 -0.25 9.30
CA LYS A 43 11.69 -1.06 8.17
C LYS A 43 11.56 -0.20 6.92
N ALA A 44 11.77 -0.81 5.76
CA ALA A 44 11.50 -0.18 4.48
C ALA A 44 10.08 0.41 4.43
N HIS A 45 9.93 1.58 3.83
CA HIS A 45 8.64 2.21 3.67
C HIS A 45 7.76 1.34 2.77
N HIS A 46 6.54 1.05 3.22
CA HIS A 46 5.60 0.26 2.44
C HIS A 46 4.16 0.61 2.79
N PHE A 47 3.25 0.26 1.91
CA PHE A 47 1.84 0.16 2.22
C PHE A 47 1.51 -1.21 2.80
N ALA A 48 0.62 -1.22 3.80
CA ALA A 48 0.05 -2.40 4.40
C ALA A 48 -1.49 -2.31 4.37
N HIS A 49 -2.18 -3.45 4.26
CA HIS A 49 -3.64 -3.47 4.35
C HIS A 49 -4.13 -2.96 5.70
N ALA A 50 -5.21 -2.19 5.69
CA ALA A 50 -5.87 -1.72 6.91
C ALA A 50 -6.63 -2.85 7.63
N GLY A 51 -7.04 -3.89 6.91
CA GLY A 51 -7.72 -5.08 7.42
C GLY A 51 -7.14 -6.35 6.81
N ASP A 52 -8.02 -7.21 6.29
CA ASP A 52 -7.61 -8.49 5.69
C ASP A 52 -6.59 -8.27 4.57
N THR A 53 -5.52 -9.08 4.62
CA THR A 53 -4.46 -9.03 3.62
C THR A 53 -4.86 -9.92 2.45
N CYS A 54 -4.68 -9.43 1.22
CA CYS A 54 -4.91 -10.26 0.06
C CYS A 54 -3.91 -11.42 -0.04
N ASN A 55 -4.39 -12.58 -0.47
CA ASN A 55 -3.57 -13.74 -0.80
C ASN A 55 -2.94 -13.59 -2.18
N TYR A 56 -2.21 -12.49 -2.41
CA TYR A 56 -1.44 -12.34 -3.63
C TYR A 56 -0.14 -13.12 -3.49
N VAL A 57 -0.07 -14.26 -4.17
CA VAL A 57 1.16 -15.03 -4.33
C VAL A 57 1.89 -14.40 -5.51
N LYS A 58 3.00 -13.69 -5.28
CA LYS A 58 3.95 -13.38 -6.36
C LYS A 58 4.47 -14.73 -6.85
N ASN A 59 4.01 -15.19 -8.01
CA ASN A 59 4.69 -16.29 -8.70
C ASN A 59 6.09 -15.78 -9.04
N ALA A 60 7.09 -16.40 -8.42
CA ALA A 60 8.51 -16.08 -8.54
C ALA A 60 9.04 -16.46 -9.94
#